data_AF-A0A1I8H9C7-F1
#
_entry.id   AF-A0A1I8H9C7-F1
#
_cell.length_a   1.000
_cell.length_b   1.000
_cell.length_c   1.000
_cell.angle_alpha   90.00
_cell.angle_beta   90.00
_cell.angle_gamma   90.00
#
_symmetry.space_group_name_H-M   'P 1'
#
loop_
_entity.id
_entity.type
_entity.pdbx_description
1 polymer ?
#
loop_
_entity_poly.entity_id
_entity_poly.type
_entity_poly.pdbx_seq_one_letter_code
_entity_poly.pdbx_strand_id
1 'polypeptide(L)'
;SAYSHWTHQRICSFGPASKHLICRIQINEPINGFLRSLLSAYVPGPPVTLAPPVQLDNATMGQGVVLVKNGRRICGTGAARANCPVSQDKAYWEVKLQSCGSWGIGLGTVRCDLESPNNLGSDAESWALRDDAAIYHGNQPVAKLPDPVQEGDVIGLTYDHVTLEVFLNGKPMHTPVTGIRGTVFPTFYVDDGAILDCAFAAFAFGPPVGFRELIKEKQLL
;
A
#
# COMPACT_ATOMS: atom_id res chain seq x y z
N SER A 1 -9.83 -51.09 -13.23
CA SER A 1 -10.04 -51.90 -12.01
C SER A 1 -8.75 -51.88 -11.23
N ALA A 2 -8.60 -51.35 -10.02
CA ALA A 2 -9.56 -50.88 -9.03
C ALA A 2 -8.88 -49.78 -8.18
N TYR A 3 -9.70 -48.90 -7.61
CA TYR A 3 -9.34 -47.90 -6.61
C TYR A 3 -8.79 -48.54 -5.32
N SER A 4 -7.85 -47.87 -4.63
CA SER A 4 -7.82 -47.88 -3.16
C SER A 4 -7.22 -46.60 -2.58
N HIS A 5 -8.14 -45.78 -2.06
CA HIS A 5 -8.05 -44.85 -0.95
C HIS A 5 -6.70 -44.66 -0.23
N TRP A 6 -6.22 -43.42 -0.21
CA TRP A 6 -5.27 -42.94 0.80
C TRP A 6 -6.03 -42.17 1.87
N THR A 7 -6.20 -42.78 3.04
CA THR A 7 -6.70 -42.13 4.25
C THR A 7 -5.56 -41.40 4.93
N HIS A 8 -5.47 -40.08 4.76
CA HIS A 8 -4.64 -39.22 5.62
C HIS A 8 -5.32 -39.05 6.98
N GLN A 9 -4.87 -39.81 7.97
CA GLN A 9 -5.26 -39.57 9.36
C GLN A 9 -4.35 -38.49 9.96
N ARG A 10 -4.83 -37.23 9.93
CA ARG A 10 -4.18 -36.15 10.69
C ARG A 10 -4.50 -36.35 12.17
N ILE A 11 -3.53 -36.79 12.94
CA ILE A 11 -3.61 -36.70 14.41
C ILE A 11 -3.04 -35.34 14.80
N CYS A 12 -3.91 -34.35 14.95
CA CYS A 12 -3.56 -33.07 15.56
C CYS A 12 -3.77 -33.19 17.07
N SER A 13 -2.72 -33.39 17.85
CA SER A 13 -2.77 -33.26 19.31
C SER A 13 -2.46 -31.82 19.72
N PHE A 14 -3.39 -31.19 20.45
CA PHE A 14 -3.21 -29.86 21.03
C PHE A 14 -2.44 -29.96 22.36
N GLY A 15 -1.32 -29.24 22.46
CA GLY A 15 -0.66 -28.93 23.73
C GLY A 15 -0.69 -27.40 23.95
N PRO A 16 -0.87 -26.91 25.18
CA PRO A 16 -0.96 -25.48 25.44
C PRO A 16 0.44 -24.85 25.37
N ALA A 17 0.51 -23.66 24.77
CA ALA A 17 1.66 -22.76 24.70
C ALA A 17 2.79 -23.13 23.70
N SER A 18 2.55 -22.94 22.40
CA SER A 18 3.53 -22.35 21.46
C SER A 18 2.88 -22.11 20.09
N LYS A 19 3.00 -20.88 19.55
CA LYS A 19 2.45 -20.45 18.25
C LYS A 19 3.35 -20.87 17.06
N HIS A 20 3.78 -22.12 17.00
CA HIS A 20 4.50 -22.67 15.84
C HIS A 20 3.92 -24.03 15.44
N LEU A 21 3.42 -24.10 14.20
CA LEU A 21 2.93 -25.32 13.58
C LEU A 21 4.14 -26.17 13.16
N ILE A 22 4.68 -26.99 14.06
CA ILE A 22 5.72 -27.96 13.70
C ILE A 22 5.03 -29.19 13.13
N CYS A 23 4.97 -29.26 11.80
CA CYS A 23 4.53 -30.47 11.10
C CYS A 23 5.65 -31.53 11.22
N ARG A 24 5.63 -32.34 12.28
CA ARG A 24 6.49 -33.52 12.40
C ARG A 24 5.97 -34.61 11.45
N ILE A 25 6.61 -34.75 10.30
CA ILE A 25 6.46 -35.94 9.46
C ILE A 25 7.27 -37.05 10.14
N GLN A 26 6.60 -38.00 10.82
CA GLN A 26 7.24 -39.26 11.19
C GLN A 26 7.32 -40.13 9.93
N ILE A 27 8.50 -40.19 9.34
CA ILE A 27 8.83 -41.12 8.26
C ILE A 27 9.16 -42.45 8.94
N ASN A 28 8.31 -43.45 8.79
CA ASN A 28 8.43 -44.74 9.46
C ASN A 28 8.90 -45.82 8.47
N GLU A 29 10.06 -45.62 7.84
CA GLU A 29 10.76 -46.59 6.98
C GLU A 29 12.28 -46.28 7.02
N PRO A 30 13.17 -47.28 6.87
CA PRO A 30 14.61 -47.05 6.96
C PRO A 30 15.09 -46.20 5.78
N ILE A 31 15.52 -44.98 6.10
CA ILE A 31 15.99 -43.98 5.13
C ILE A 31 17.27 -44.53 4.47
N ASN A 32 17.16 -45.01 3.24
CA ASN A 32 18.30 -45.43 2.40
C ASN A 32 19.36 -44.33 2.35
N GLY A 33 20.64 -44.72 2.43
CA GLY A 33 21.81 -43.83 2.60
C GLY A 33 21.95 -42.68 1.60
N PHE A 34 21.23 -42.73 0.48
CA PHE A 34 21.18 -41.66 -0.52
C PHE A 34 20.45 -40.39 -0.02
N LEU A 35 19.41 -40.51 0.81
CA LEU A 35 18.66 -39.36 1.34
C LEU A 35 19.35 -38.69 2.53
N ARG A 36 20.25 -39.40 3.24
CA ARG A 36 21.11 -38.80 4.28
C ARG A 36 22.12 -37.81 3.70
N SER A 37 22.62 -38.07 2.50
CA SER A 37 23.54 -37.17 1.79
C SER A 37 22.86 -35.85 1.40
N LEU A 38 21.60 -35.89 0.97
CA LEU A 38 20.85 -34.70 0.52
C LEU A 38 20.37 -33.82 1.67
N LEU A 39 19.99 -34.41 2.81
CA LEU A 39 19.62 -33.63 4.01
C LEU A 39 20.82 -32.96 4.70
N SER A 40 22.03 -33.51 4.55
CA SER A 40 23.26 -32.91 5.07
C SER A 40 23.74 -31.69 4.28
N ALA A 41 23.17 -31.43 3.11
CA ALA A 41 23.53 -30.30 2.24
C ALA A 41 22.53 -29.12 2.32
N TYR A 42 21.47 -29.24 3.12
CA TYR A 42 20.54 -28.12 3.34
C TYR A 42 21.21 -27.07 4.22
N VAL A 43 21.88 -26.13 3.57
CA VAL A 43 22.25 -24.86 4.18
C VAL A 43 20.97 -24.02 4.17
N PRO A 44 20.36 -23.70 5.32
CA PRO A 44 19.30 -22.70 5.34
C PRO A 44 19.90 -21.43 4.75
N GLY A 45 19.33 -20.97 3.63
CA GLY A 45 19.71 -19.70 3.02
C GLY A 45 19.64 -18.58 4.07
N PRO A 46 20.35 -17.47 3.87
CA PRO A 46 20.26 -16.33 4.76
C PRO A 46 18.78 -15.98 5.00
N PRO A 47 18.38 -15.65 6.23
CA PRO A 47 17.00 -15.24 6.49
C PRO A 47 16.65 -14.11 5.52
N VAL A 48 15.65 -14.36 4.66
CA VAL A 48 15.15 -13.33 3.75
C VAL A 48 14.47 -12.30 4.63
N THR A 49 15.22 -11.28 5.05
CA THR A 49 14.67 -10.14 5.78
C THR A 49 13.80 -9.36 4.80
N LEU A 50 12.52 -9.75 4.71
CA LEU A 50 11.51 -9.04 3.93
C LEU A 50 11.61 -7.55 4.26
N ALA A 51 11.78 -6.73 3.24
CA ALA A 51 11.76 -5.28 3.44
C ALA A 51 10.44 -4.91 4.14
N PRO A 52 10.47 -3.97 5.11
CA PRO A 52 9.25 -3.56 5.79
C PRO A 52 8.23 -3.07 4.76
N PRO A 53 6.94 -3.46 4.87
CA PRO A 53 5.94 -3.11 3.88
C PRO A 53 5.73 -1.60 3.82
N VAL A 54 5.41 -1.11 2.63
CA VAL A 54 4.92 0.25 2.45
C VAL A 54 3.48 0.31 2.95
N GLN A 55 3.22 1.28 3.84
CA GLN A 55 1.94 1.48 4.50
C GLN A 55 1.83 2.94 4.95
N LEU A 56 0.63 3.35 5.36
CA LEU A 56 0.41 4.61 6.07
C LEU A 56 1.18 4.63 7.38
N ASP A 57 1.79 5.76 7.67
CA ASP A 57 2.75 5.91 8.76
C ASP A 57 2.10 6.48 10.02
N ASN A 58 2.11 5.70 11.09
CA ASN A 58 1.62 6.13 12.41
C ASN A 58 2.44 7.29 13.01
N ALA A 59 3.69 7.49 12.56
CA ALA A 59 4.53 8.59 13.05
C ALA A 59 4.25 9.91 12.32
N THR A 60 3.58 9.86 11.16
CA THR A 60 3.33 11.04 10.32
C THR A 60 1.86 11.10 9.89
N MET A 61 1.00 11.28 10.90
CA MET A 61 -0.44 11.42 10.79
C MET A 61 -0.98 12.53 11.70
N GLY A 62 -2.08 13.16 11.32
CA GLY A 62 -2.81 14.12 12.15
C GLY A 62 -3.44 13.46 13.38
N GLN A 63 -3.67 14.25 14.44
CA GLN A 63 -4.15 13.72 15.74
C GLN A 63 -5.52 13.03 15.68
N GLY A 64 -6.41 13.50 14.80
CA GLY A 64 -7.76 12.94 14.62
C GLY A 64 -7.82 11.76 13.65
N VAL A 65 -6.69 11.36 13.07
CA VAL A 65 -6.62 10.26 12.11
C VAL A 65 -6.61 8.93 12.84
N VAL A 66 -7.25 7.92 12.24
CA VAL A 66 -7.24 6.55 12.72
C VAL A 66 -6.77 5.64 11.60
N LEU A 67 -5.66 4.94 11.83
CA LEU A 67 -5.09 3.98 10.90
C LEU A 67 -5.42 2.55 11.33
N VAL A 68 -6.06 1.78 10.45
CA VAL A 68 -6.42 0.37 10.70
C VAL A 68 -5.96 -0.53 9.55
N LYS A 69 -6.24 -1.84 9.65
CA LYS A 69 -5.80 -2.86 8.68
C LYS A 69 -4.27 -2.83 8.41
N ASN A 70 -3.47 -2.67 9.47
CA ASN A 70 -2.01 -2.54 9.39
C ASN A 70 -1.56 -1.36 8.50
N GLY A 71 -2.12 -0.17 8.74
CA GLY A 71 -1.76 1.04 7.99
C GLY A 71 -2.22 1.00 6.52
N ARG A 72 -3.26 0.23 6.21
CA ARG A 72 -3.86 0.15 4.86
C ARG A 72 -5.22 0.82 4.78
N ARG A 73 -5.78 1.26 5.90
CA ARG A 73 -7.05 1.99 5.94
C ARG A 73 -6.89 3.24 6.79
N ILE A 74 -7.37 4.36 6.28
CA ILE A 74 -7.45 5.63 6.97
C ILE A 74 -8.91 6.07 7.12
N CYS A 75 -9.26 6.55 8.32
CA CYS A 75 -10.52 7.17 8.67
C CYS A 75 -10.31 8.21 9.80
N GLY A 76 -11.37 8.92 10.22
CA GLY A 76 -11.28 9.99 11.22
C GLY A 76 -11.20 11.36 10.55
N THR A 77 -10.44 12.28 11.15
CA THR A 77 -10.27 13.66 10.67
C THR A 77 -8.80 14.04 10.63
N GLY A 78 -8.30 14.38 9.44
CA GLY A 78 -6.92 14.81 9.20
C GLY A 78 -6.25 14.00 8.08
N ALA A 79 -4.93 14.13 7.96
CA ALA A 79 -4.16 13.45 6.91
C ALA A 79 -3.02 12.59 7.45
N ALA A 80 -2.57 11.63 6.66
CA ALA A 80 -1.40 10.81 6.92
C ALA A 80 -0.55 10.61 5.67
N ARG A 81 0.75 10.41 5.85
CA ARG A 81 1.69 10.06 4.77
C ARG A 81 1.96 8.56 4.73
N ALA A 82 2.44 8.08 3.59
CA ALA A 82 3.08 6.79 3.51
C ALA A 82 4.44 6.82 4.24
N ASN A 83 4.89 5.64 4.69
CA ASN A 83 6.12 5.48 5.48
C ASN A 83 7.44 5.49 4.67
N CYS A 84 7.38 5.90 3.40
CA CYS A 84 8.53 6.13 2.54
C CYS A 84 8.20 7.18 1.45
N PRO A 85 9.19 7.98 1.02
CA PRO A 85 9.01 8.89 -0.09
C PRO A 85 8.96 8.15 -1.42
N VAL A 86 8.57 8.85 -2.49
CA VAL A 86 8.78 8.38 -3.85
C VAL A 86 10.23 8.64 -4.24
N SER A 87 11.13 7.67 -3.99
CA SER A 87 12.55 7.75 -4.37
C SER A 87 12.87 7.15 -5.74
N GLN A 88 11.95 6.37 -6.30
CA GLN A 88 12.16 5.64 -7.54
C GLN A 88 11.62 6.40 -8.74
N ASP A 89 12.25 6.23 -9.91
CA ASP A 89 11.92 6.92 -11.16
C ASP A 89 10.44 6.89 -11.53
N LYS A 90 9.74 5.79 -11.21
CA LYS A 90 8.31 5.59 -11.52
C LYS A 90 7.64 4.80 -10.41
N ALA A 91 6.65 5.40 -9.76
CA ALA A 91 5.88 4.78 -8.69
C ALA A 91 4.39 4.76 -8.98
N TYR A 92 3.72 3.73 -8.50
CA TYR A 92 2.28 3.54 -8.58
C TYR A 92 1.72 3.05 -7.25
N TRP A 93 0.56 3.59 -6.89
CA TRP A 93 -0.26 3.12 -5.78
C TRP A 93 -1.75 3.30 -6.09
N GLU A 94 -2.60 2.58 -5.38
CA GLU A 94 -4.05 2.65 -5.53
C GLU A 94 -4.72 3.03 -4.21
N VAL A 95 -5.87 3.69 -4.32
CA VAL A 95 -6.74 4.02 -3.21
C VAL A 95 -8.15 3.62 -3.57
N LYS A 96 -8.76 2.74 -2.77
CA LYS A 96 -10.18 2.43 -2.89
C LYS A 96 -11.00 3.31 -1.97
N LEU A 97 -11.94 4.05 -2.52
CA LEU A 97 -12.89 4.86 -1.76
C LEU A 97 -13.94 3.93 -1.15
N GLN A 98 -13.90 3.72 0.16
CA GLN A 98 -14.78 2.78 0.87
C GLN A 98 -16.07 3.44 1.35
N SER A 99 -15.98 4.70 1.75
CA SER A 99 -17.11 5.54 2.13
C SER A 99 -16.81 6.93 1.61
N CYS A 100 -17.77 7.54 0.93
CA CYS A 100 -17.71 8.96 0.62
C CYS A 100 -17.73 9.81 1.91
N GLY A 101 -17.35 11.08 1.75
CA GLY A 101 -17.13 12.07 2.80
C GLY A 101 -16.22 13.16 2.21
N SER A 102 -15.49 13.90 3.06
CA SER A 102 -14.43 14.78 2.60
C SER A 102 -13.10 14.01 2.56
N TRP A 103 -12.42 14.03 1.43
CA TRP A 103 -11.17 13.28 1.27
C TRP A 103 -10.22 13.95 0.29
N GLY A 104 -8.94 13.64 0.43
CA GLY A 104 -7.89 14.12 -0.45
C GLY A 104 -6.82 13.07 -0.64
N ILE A 105 -6.33 12.89 -1.88
CA ILE A 105 -5.24 11.95 -2.17
C ILE A 105 -4.24 12.57 -3.14
N GLY A 106 -2.96 12.34 -2.90
CA GLY A 106 -1.94 12.83 -3.80
C GLY A 106 -0.55 12.74 -3.19
N LEU A 107 0.22 13.83 -3.35
CA LEU A 107 1.60 13.93 -2.93
C LEU A 107 1.78 15.12 -1.98
N GLY A 108 2.62 14.96 -0.96
CA GLY A 108 3.02 16.05 -0.08
C GLY A 108 4.47 15.92 0.37
N THR A 109 5.11 17.05 0.66
CA THR A 109 6.45 17.06 1.27
C THR A 109 6.36 16.73 2.76
N VAL A 110 7.52 16.67 3.43
CA VAL A 110 7.56 16.53 4.90
C VAL A 110 6.90 17.69 5.65
N ARG A 111 6.69 18.84 4.98
CA ARG A 111 6.14 20.08 5.56
C ARG A 111 4.65 20.27 5.27
N CYS A 112 4.02 19.39 4.52
CA CYS A 112 2.59 19.50 4.27
C CYS A 112 1.80 19.48 5.57
N ASP A 113 0.74 20.29 5.64
CA ASP A 113 -0.18 20.30 6.78
C ASP A 113 -0.96 18.98 6.83
N LEU A 114 -0.93 18.30 7.98
CA LEU A 114 -1.61 17.04 8.24
C LEU A 114 -2.79 17.16 9.21
N GLU A 115 -2.99 18.32 9.84
CA GLU A 115 -3.98 18.50 10.90
C GLU A 115 -5.20 19.32 10.45
N SER A 116 -5.01 20.35 9.62
CA SER A 116 -6.13 21.23 9.27
C SER A 116 -7.19 20.54 8.38
N PRO A 117 -8.47 20.93 8.48
CA PRO A 117 -9.49 20.45 7.55
C PRO A 117 -9.21 20.92 6.12
N ASN A 118 -9.50 20.06 5.14
CA ASN A 118 -9.23 20.27 3.72
C ASN A 118 -7.77 20.68 3.42
N ASN A 119 -6.82 20.21 4.23
CA ASN A 119 -5.42 20.64 4.18
C ASN A 119 -4.69 20.27 2.88
N LEU A 120 -4.90 19.06 2.36
CA LEU A 120 -4.13 18.60 1.21
C LEU A 120 -4.49 19.39 -0.05
N GLY A 121 -3.48 20.00 -0.67
CA GLY A 121 -3.59 20.91 -1.80
C GLY A 121 -3.88 22.36 -1.40
N SER A 122 -4.07 22.68 -0.11
CA SER A 122 -4.30 24.05 0.37
C SER A 122 -2.99 24.82 0.59
N ASP A 123 -1.91 24.11 0.85
CA ASP A 123 -0.57 24.67 1.03
C ASP A 123 0.30 24.56 -0.23
N ALA A 124 1.50 25.15 -0.17
CA ALA A 124 2.50 25.04 -1.23
C ALA A 124 3.33 23.74 -1.15
N GLU A 125 3.00 22.84 -0.22
CA GLU A 125 3.78 21.65 0.10
C GLU A 125 3.03 20.37 -0.30
N SER A 126 1.85 20.48 -0.91
CA SER A 126 1.02 19.35 -1.32
C SER A 126 0.28 19.58 -2.65
N TRP A 127 0.03 18.47 -3.35
CA TRP A 127 -0.73 18.36 -4.59
C TRP A 127 -1.72 17.23 -4.41
N ALA A 128 -3.02 17.52 -4.38
CA ALA A 128 -4.00 16.50 -4.04
C ALA A 128 -5.29 16.63 -4.83
N LEU A 129 -5.76 15.49 -5.33
CA LEU A 129 -7.11 15.27 -5.81
C LEU A 129 -8.07 15.28 -4.61
N ARG A 130 -9.13 16.09 -4.68
CA ARG A 130 -10.18 16.16 -3.66
C ARG A 130 -11.49 15.53 -4.15
N ASP A 131 -12.46 15.44 -3.25
CA ASP A 131 -13.80 14.88 -3.47
C ASP A 131 -14.60 15.57 -4.59
N ASP A 132 -14.29 16.83 -4.91
CA ASP A 132 -14.88 17.59 -6.02
C ASP A 132 -14.27 17.25 -7.41
N ALA A 133 -13.43 16.22 -7.45
CA ALA A 133 -12.69 15.75 -8.61
C ALA A 133 -11.69 16.76 -9.20
N ALA A 134 -11.30 17.79 -8.45
CA ALA A 134 -10.23 18.70 -8.83
C ALA A 134 -8.93 18.41 -8.05
N ILE A 135 -7.80 18.65 -8.72
CA ILE A 135 -6.48 18.56 -8.12
C ILE A 135 -6.07 19.97 -7.69
N TYR A 136 -5.72 20.12 -6.43
CA TYR A 136 -5.38 21.38 -5.79
C TYR A 136 -3.89 21.46 -5.44
N HIS A 137 -3.35 22.67 -5.55
CA HIS A 137 -2.05 23.08 -5.01
C HIS A 137 -2.10 24.56 -4.64
N GLY A 138 -1.60 24.94 -3.45
CA GLY A 138 -1.65 26.32 -2.98
C GLY A 138 -3.08 26.88 -2.89
N ASN A 139 -4.04 26.02 -2.58
CA ASN A 139 -5.48 26.30 -2.55
C ASN A 139 -6.03 26.80 -3.90
N GLN A 140 -5.40 26.42 -5.01
CA GLN A 140 -5.86 26.70 -6.36
C GLN A 140 -6.06 25.39 -7.13
N PRO A 141 -7.17 25.24 -7.88
CA PRO A 141 -7.37 24.08 -8.73
C PRO A 141 -6.40 24.16 -9.91
N VAL A 142 -5.47 23.21 -9.99
CA VAL A 142 -4.47 23.11 -11.08
C VAL A 142 -4.92 22.19 -12.19
N ALA A 143 -5.84 21.26 -11.90
CA ALA A 143 -6.43 20.38 -12.89
C ALA A 143 -7.79 19.84 -12.39
N LYS A 144 -8.60 19.26 -13.29
CA LYS A 144 -9.90 18.68 -12.94
C LYS A 144 -10.16 17.43 -13.76
N LEU A 145 -10.55 16.34 -13.09
CA LEU A 145 -10.88 15.10 -13.76
C LEU A 145 -12.17 15.25 -14.58
N PRO A 146 -12.28 14.59 -15.75
CA PRO A 146 -13.49 14.62 -16.57
C PRO A 146 -14.68 13.91 -15.92
N ASP A 147 -14.43 12.84 -15.17
CA ASP A 147 -15.47 12.05 -14.50
C ASP A 147 -15.36 12.20 -12.97
N PRO A 148 -16.50 12.25 -12.25
CA PRO A 148 -16.49 12.28 -10.80
C PRO A 148 -16.05 10.94 -10.22
N VAL A 149 -15.49 10.98 -9.01
CA VAL A 149 -15.12 9.79 -8.24
C VAL A 149 -16.27 9.40 -7.32
N GLN A 150 -16.67 8.13 -7.31
CA GLN A 150 -17.78 7.61 -6.52
C GLN A 150 -17.33 6.59 -5.47
N GLU A 151 -18.18 6.36 -4.48
CA GLU A 151 -17.95 5.30 -3.50
C GLU A 151 -17.80 3.94 -4.17
N GLY A 152 -16.78 3.19 -3.76
CA GLY A 152 -16.43 1.89 -4.33
C GLY A 152 -15.36 1.96 -5.43
N ASP A 153 -15.13 3.14 -6.02
CA ASP A 153 -14.11 3.33 -7.05
C ASP A 153 -12.69 3.12 -6.52
N VAL A 154 -11.80 2.73 -7.43
CA VAL A 154 -10.36 2.64 -7.18
C VAL A 154 -9.65 3.71 -7.98
N ILE A 155 -8.92 4.56 -7.27
CA ILE A 155 -8.16 5.65 -7.83
C ILE A 155 -6.68 5.23 -7.83
N GLY A 156 -6.10 5.09 -9.02
CA GLY A 156 -4.68 4.84 -9.19
C GLY A 156 -3.92 6.16 -9.37
N LEU A 157 -2.74 6.26 -8.78
CA LEU A 157 -1.86 7.41 -8.97
C LEU A 157 -0.50 6.93 -9.47
N THR A 158 0.00 7.58 -10.51
CA THR A 158 1.37 7.43 -10.98
C THR A 158 2.15 8.69 -10.71
N TYR A 159 3.43 8.53 -10.36
CA TYR A 159 4.35 9.66 -10.30
C TYR A 159 5.74 9.25 -10.80
N ASP A 160 6.31 10.08 -11.67
CA ASP A 160 7.61 9.82 -12.31
C ASP A 160 8.65 10.94 -12.10
N HIS A 161 8.51 11.71 -11.01
CA HIS A 161 9.27 12.94 -10.72
C HIS A 161 9.03 14.13 -11.65
N VAL A 162 8.27 13.94 -12.75
CA VAL A 162 7.87 15.02 -13.65
C VAL A 162 6.38 15.25 -13.56
N THR A 163 5.61 14.16 -13.56
CA THR A 163 4.17 14.17 -13.76
C THR A 163 3.46 13.26 -12.76
N LEU A 164 2.43 13.80 -12.12
CA LEU A 164 1.41 13.06 -11.38
C LEU A 164 0.22 12.83 -12.31
N GLU A 165 -0.16 11.57 -12.55
CA GLU A 165 -1.34 11.24 -13.35
C GLU A 165 -2.31 10.35 -12.54
N VAL A 166 -3.59 10.59 -12.74
CA VAL A 166 -4.69 9.91 -12.05
C VAL A 166 -5.36 8.91 -12.99
N PHE A 167 -5.67 7.74 -12.44
CA PHE A 167 -6.42 6.68 -13.07
C PHE A 167 -7.69 6.43 -12.26
N LEU A 168 -8.83 6.26 -12.90
CA LEU A 168 -10.08 5.85 -12.25
C LEU A 168 -10.47 4.48 -12.77
N ASN A 169 -10.56 3.49 -11.88
CA ASN A 169 -10.86 2.10 -12.20
C ASN A 169 -9.98 1.54 -13.35
N GLY A 170 -8.69 1.83 -13.27
CA GLY A 170 -7.68 1.42 -14.26
C GLY A 170 -7.66 2.23 -15.56
N LYS A 171 -8.58 3.18 -15.78
CA LYS A 171 -8.55 4.06 -16.95
C LYS A 171 -7.82 5.37 -16.65
N PRO A 172 -6.90 5.82 -17.52
CA PRO A 172 -6.25 7.12 -17.35
C PRO A 172 -7.28 8.24 -17.49
N MET A 173 -7.19 9.24 -16.61
CA MET A 173 -8.06 10.42 -16.64
C MET A 173 -7.49 11.54 -17.51
N HIS A 174 -6.30 11.35 -18.12
CA HIS A 174 -5.64 12.30 -19.01
C HIS A 174 -5.53 13.73 -18.43
N THR A 175 -5.31 13.79 -17.12
CA THR A 175 -5.26 15.04 -16.35
C THR A 175 -3.91 15.14 -15.61
N PRO A 176 -2.77 15.22 -16.34
CA PRO A 176 -1.45 15.24 -15.72
C PRO A 176 -1.18 16.55 -14.98
N VAL A 177 -0.58 16.44 -13.79
CA VAL A 177 -0.08 17.59 -13.00
C VAL A 177 1.44 17.55 -12.97
N THR A 178 2.07 18.68 -13.29
CA THR A 178 3.53 18.82 -13.32
C THR A 178 4.01 19.88 -12.34
N GLY A 179 5.33 20.06 -12.22
CA GLY A 179 5.91 21.10 -11.38
C GLY A 179 5.96 20.76 -9.89
N ILE A 180 5.78 19.48 -9.55
CA ILE A 180 5.95 18.94 -8.20
C ILE A 180 7.42 19.00 -7.83
N ARG A 181 7.74 19.53 -6.64
CA ARG A 181 9.12 19.79 -6.20
C ARG A 181 9.38 19.21 -4.81
N GLY A 182 10.65 18.84 -4.60
CA GLY A 182 11.15 18.31 -3.33
C GLY A 182 10.91 16.81 -3.16
N THR A 183 11.33 16.29 -2.01
CA THR A 183 11.07 14.90 -1.62
C THR A 183 9.61 14.77 -1.20
N VAL A 184 8.83 14.04 -1.98
CA VAL A 184 7.39 13.88 -1.79
C VAL A 184 7.03 12.46 -1.36
N PHE A 185 5.95 12.37 -0.60
CA PHE A 185 5.35 11.16 -0.06
C PHE A 185 3.92 11.06 -0.60
N PRO A 186 3.41 9.86 -0.88
CA PRO A 186 1.96 9.67 -0.98
C PRO A 186 1.29 10.14 0.30
N THR A 187 0.27 10.98 0.16
CA THR A 187 -0.44 11.61 1.28
C THR A 187 -1.94 11.49 1.08
N PHE A 188 -2.65 11.26 2.18
CA PHE A 188 -4.07 10.92 2.19
C PHE A 188 -4.77 11.68 3.32
N TYR A 189 -5.87 12.36 3.00
CA TYR A 189 -6.71 13.12 3.92
C TYR A 189 -8.11 12.50 3.96
N VAL A 190 -8.70 12.50 5.15
CA VAL A 190 -10.07 12.07 5.40
C VAL A 190 -10.72 13.00 6.41
N ASP A 191 -12.00 13.25 6.22
CA ASP A 191 -12.89 13.92 7.16
C ASP A 191 -14.35 13.62 6.80
N ASP A 192 -15.30 14.09 7.61
CA ASP A 192 -16.74 13.93 7.37
C ASP A 192 -17.17 12.48 7.06
N GLY A 193 -16.55 11.52 7.75
CA GLY A 193 -16.85 10.10 7.63
C GLY A 193 -16.20 9.39 6.44
N ALA A 194 -15.31 10.04 5.69
CA ALA A 194 -14.58 9.39 4.60
C ALA A 194 -13.72 8.22 5.09
N ILE A 195 -13.68 7.15 4.29
CA ILE A 195 -12.84 5.98 4.55
C ILE A 195 -12.12 5.60 3.26
N LEU A 196 -10.79 5.51 3.33
CA LEU A 196 -9.94 5.13 2.20
C LEU A 196 -9.17 3.85 2.53
N ASP A 197 -9.15 2.90 1.60
CA ASP A 197 -8.24 1.74 1.63
C ASP A 197 -7.07 1.96 0.67
N CYS A 198 -5.86 2.08 1.20
CA CYS A 198 -4.63 2.29 0.45
C CYS A 198 -3.96 0.94 0.11
N ALA A 199 -3.60 0.79 -1.16
CA ALA A 199 -2.82 -0.33 -1.67
C ALA A 199 -1.51 0.18 -2.27
N PHE A 200 -0.40 -0.24 -1.67
CA PHE A 200 0.95 -0.01 -2.18
C PHE A 200 1.52 -1.24 -2.90
N ALA A 201 0.81 -2.37 -2.86
CA ALA A 201 1.09 -3.63 -3.52
C ALA A 201 -0.22 -4.42 -3.67
N ALA A 202 -0.23 -5.47 -4.50
CA ALA A 202 -1.41 -6.30 -4.78
C ALA A 202 -2.63 -5.46 -5.22
N PHE A 203 -2.42 -4.72 -6.31
CA PHE A 203 -3.36 -3.79 -6.92
C PHE A 203 -4.59 -4.47 -7.53
N ALA A 204 -5.72 -3.75 -7.57
CA ALA A 204 -6.96 -4.19 -8.20
C ALA A 204 -6.89 -4.09 -9.73
N PHE A 205 -6.33 -3.00 -10.27
CA PHE A 205 -6.18 -2.77 -11.71
C PHE A 205 -4.72 -2.92 -12.16
N GLY A 206 -3.78 -2.56 -11.29
CA GLY A 206 -2.36 -2.74 -11.55
C GLY A 206 -1.70 -1.52 -12.21
N PRO A 207 -0.35 -1.44 -12.15
CA PRO A 207 0.36 -0.29 -12.64
C PRO A 207 0.34 -0.23 -14.18
N PRO A 208 0.30 0.98 -14.77
CA PRO A 208 0.54 1.14 -16.20
C PRO A 208 1.98 0.78 -16.57
N VAL A 209 2.23 0.61 -17.87
CA VAL A 209 3.52 0.13 -18.39
C VAL A 209 4.70 1.00 -17.88
N GLY A 210 5.70 0.33 -17.31
CA GLY A 210 6.91 0.96 -16.80
C GLY A 210 6.79 1.51 -15.37
N PHE A 211 5.60 1.53 -14.79
CA PHE A 211 5.40 1.85 -13.37
C PHE A 211 5.39 0.57 -12.52
N ARG A 212 5.74 0.73 -11.25
CA ARG A 212 5.78 -0.36 -10.27
C ARG A 212 5.29 0.12 -8.91
N GLU A 213 5.05 -0.83 -8.02
CA GLU A 213 4.72 -0.54 -6.62
C GLU A 213 5.74 0.38 -5.97
N LEU A 214 5.28 1.17 -4.99
CA LEU A 214 6.16 1.98 -4.16
C LEU A 214 7.08 1.07 -3.33
N ILE A 215 8.38 1.32 -3.38
CA ILE A 215 9.39 0.53 -2.68
C ILE A 215 10.00 1.38 -1.57
N LYS A 216 10.03 0.82 -0.35
CA LYS A 216 10.78 1.39 0.76
C LYS A 216 12.25 0.98 0.63
N GLU A 217 13.11 1.93 0.29
CA GLU A 217 14.55 1.70 0.24
C GLU A 217 15.06 1.29 1.63
N LYS A 218 15.82 0.19 1.69
CA LYS A 218 16.62 -0.11 2.89
C LYS A 218 17.82 0.84 2.87
N GLN A 219 17.97 1.68 3.88
CA GLN A 219 19.27 2.27 4.16
C GLN A 219 20.21 1.12 4.52
N LEU A 220 21.18 0.85 3.64
CA LEU A 220 22.34 0.04 3.95
C LEU A 220 23.20 0.91 4.89
N LEU A 221 23.12 0.64 6.20
CA LEU A 221 24.07 1.17 7.18
C LEU A 221 25.36 0.34 7.16
#